data_AF-A0A2S9FRC6-F1
#
_entry.id   AF-A0A2S9FRC6-F1
#
_cell.length_a   1.000
_cell.length_b   1.000
_cell.length_c   1.000
_cell.angle_alpha   90.00
_cell.angle_beta   90.00
_cell.angle_gamma   90.00
#
_symmetry.space_group_name_H-M   'P 1'
#
loop_
_entity.id
_entity.type
_entity.pdbx_description
1 polymer ?
#
loop_
_entity_poly.entity_id
_entity_poly.type
_entity_poly.pdbx_seq_one_letter_code
_entity_poly.pdbx_strand_id
1 'polypeptide(L)'
;REAIATVDTHAGLAFVGSPDTVAAKMGEAMEEVGGDGFLLSPTVTRRNIAEIADGLAPALRRRGLIRDGYNHSTFRENLLEF
;
A
#
# COMPACT_ATOMS: atom_id res chain seq x y z
N ARG A 1 29.40 -22.43 9.28
CA ARG A 1 28.89 -21.10 8.85
C ARG A 1 27.47 -21.35 8.34
N GLU A 2 26.49 -21.22 9.23
CA GLU A 2 25.09 -21.35 8.83
C GLU A 2 24.65 -20.03 8.23
N ALA A 3 24.42 -20.01 6.92
CA ALA A 3 23.73 -18.90 6.27
C ALA A 3 22.24 -19.15 6.49
N ILE A 4 21.62 -18.38 7.39
CA ILE A 4 20.18 -18.21 7.38
C ILE A 4 19.89 -17.46 6.09
N ALA A 5 19.51 -18.20 5.04
CA ALA A 5 18.81 -17.61 3.93
C ALA A 5 17.55 -17.00 4.53
N THR A 6 17.51 -15.66 4.58
CA THR A 6 16.26 -14.95 4.83
C THR A 6 15.37 -15.35 3.67
N VAL A 7 14.41 -16.24 3.93
CA VAL A 7 13.38 -16.56 2.96
C VAL A 7 12.69 -15.25 2.64
N ASP A 8 12.92 -14.75 1.44
CA ASP A 8 12.20 -13.60 0.94
C ASP A 8 10.74 -14.04 0.79
N THR A 9 9.92 -13.64 1.75
CA THR A 9 8.48 -13.98 1.81
C THR A 9 7.65 -13.07 0.93
N HIS A 10 8.26 -12.24 0.08
CA HIS A 10 7.55 -11.44 -0.90
C HIS A 10 7.03 -12.30 -2.07
N ALA A 11 6.07 -13.18 -1.80
CA ALA A 11 5.18 -13.78 -2.80
C ALA A 11 4.10 -12.78 -3.28
N GLY A 12 4.39 -11.47 -3.22
CA GLY A 12 3.46 -10.38 -3.53
C GLY A 12 3.96 -9.52 -4.70
N LEU A 13 3.09 -8.65 -5.21
CA LEU A 13 3.42 -7.73 -6.29
C LEU A 13 4.50 -6.73 -5.85
N ALA A 14 5.62 -6.69 -6.57
CA ALA A 14 6.68 -5.72 -6.36
C ALA A 14 6.40 -4.45 -7.18
N PHE A 15 5.95 -3.40 -6.51
CA PHE A 15 5.76 -2.09 -7.15
C PHE A 15 7.01 -1.22 -6.99
N VAL A 16 7.65 -0.89 -8.12
CA VAL A 16 8.82 -0.02 -8.17
C VAL A 16 8.56 1.14 -9.14
N GLY A 17 8.87 2.35 -8.70
CA GLY A 17 8.71 3.59 -9.47
C GLY A 17 8.57 4.82 -8.59
N SER A 18 8.20 5.95 -9.21
CA SER A 18 7.75 7.14 -8.49
C SER A 18 6.41 6.88 -7.80
N PRO A 19 5.99 7.72 -6.84
CA PRO A 19 4.68 7.60 -6.21
C PRO A 19 3.52 7.54 -7.21
N ASP A 20 3.53 8.36 -8.26
CA ASP A 20 2.48 8.38 -9.28
C ASP A 20 2.48 7.11 -10.14
N THR A 21 3.65 6.55 -10.45
CA THR A 21 3.79 5.28 -11.18
C THR A 21 3.32 4.10 -10.34
N VAL A 22 3.70 4.05 -9.06
CA VAL A 22 3.26 3.00 -8.14
C VAL A 22 1.75 3.08 -7.92
N ALA A 23 1.18 4.26 -7.71
CA ALA A 23 -0.25 4.45 -7.56
C ALA A 23 -1.03 4.01 -8.82
N ALA A 24 -0.51 4.26 -10.02
CA ALA A 24 -1.09 3.74 -11.27
C ALA A 24 -1.15 2.21 -11.28
N LYS A 25 0.00 1.57 -11.02
CA LYS A 25 0.13 0.10 -11.02
C LYS A 25 -0.73 -0.57 -9.96
N MET A 26 -0.88 0.05 -8.79
CA MET A 26 -1.75 -0.46 -7.73
C MET A 26 -3.23 -0.39 -8.14
N GLY A 27 -3.65 0.67 -8.83
CA GLY A 27 -4.99 0.79 -9.40
C GLY A 27 -5.26 -0.28 -10.45
N GLU A 28 -4.37 -0.41 -11.43
CA GLU A 28 -4.44 -1.45 -12.47
C GLU A 28 -4.51 -2.86 -11.85
N ALA A 29 -3.67 -3.16 -10.86
CA ALA A 29 -3.69 -4.43 -10.18
C ALA A 29 -5.01 -4.70 -9.44
N MET A 30 -5.61 -3.67 -8.83
CA MET A 30 -6.90 -3.79 -8.14
C MET A 30 -8.05 -4.02 -9.13
N GLU A 31 -8.04 -3.36 -10.28
CA GLU A 31 -9.04 -3.55 -11.34
C GLU A 31 -8.99 -4.97 -11.93
N GLU A 32 -7.78 -5.52 -12.11
CA GLU A 32 -7.57 -6.83 -12.72
C GLU A 32 -7.77 -7.99 -11.75
N VAL A 33 -7.25 -7.88 -10.52
CA VAL A 33 -7.24 -8.98 -9.53
C VAL A 33 -8.42 -8.87 -8.56
N GLY A 34 -8.93 -7.67 -8.32
CA GLY A 34 -9.91 -7.38 -7.28
C GLY A 34 -9.30 -7.36 -5.87
N GLY A 35 -10.18 -7.23 -4.88
CA GLY A 35 -9.83 -7.17 -3.45
C GLY A 35 -10.20 -5.83 -2.82
N ASP A 36 -10.01 -5.74 -1.51
CA ASP A 36 -10.41 -4.56 -0.71
C ASP A 36 -9.21 -3.68 -0.30
N GLY A 37 -7.99 -4.10 -0.64
CA GLY A 37 -6.78 -3.36 -0.30
C GLY A 37 -5.48 -4.17 -0.39
N PHE A 38 -4.39 -3.54 0.05
CA PHE A 38 -3.05 -4.13 0.05
C PHE A 38 -2.50 -4.23 1.47
N LEU A 39 -1.82 -5.32 1.76
CA LEU A 39 -0.95 -5.44 2.93
C LEU A 39 0.45 -4.93 2.55
N LEU A 40 0.88 -3.83 3.17
CA LEU A 40 2.22 -3.28 2.97
C LEU A 40 3.21 -3.92 3.94
N SER A 41 4.30 -4.48 3.41
CA SER A 41 5.37 -5.12 4.19
C SER A 41 6.75 -4.48 3.98
N PRO A 42 6.90 -3.14 4.03
CA PRO A 42 8.21 -2.52 3.91
C PRO A 42 9.06 -2.82 5.14
N THR A 43 10.39 -2.68 5.02
CA THR A 43 11.22 -2.51 6.22
C THR A 43 10.74 -1.28 6.99
N VAL A 44 10.38 -1.44 8.26
CA VAL A 44 9.80 -0.35 9.06
C VAL A 44 10.89 0.63 9.47
N THR A 45 11.05 1.68 8.67
CA THR A 45 11.98 2.79 8.92
C THR A 45 11.22 4.11 8.78
N ARG A 46 11.69 5.17 9.47
CA ARG A 46 11.10 6.52 9.33
C ARG A 46 11.05 6.98 7.87
N ARG A 47 12.09 6.66 7.10
CA ARG A 47 12.17 6.98 5.68
C ARG A 47 11.06 6.28 4.88
N ASN A 48 10.92 4.96 5.03
CA ASN A 48 9.92 4.20 4.28
C ASN A 48 8.49 4.64 4.65
N ILE A 49 8.25 4.95 5.93
CA ILE A 49 6.97 5.50 6.38
C ILE A 49 6.70 6.84 5.71
N ALA A 50 7.68 7.75 5.65
CA ALA A 50 7.52 9.05 4.99
C ALA A 50 7.32 8.90 3.47
N GLU A 51 8.07 8.02 2.80
CA GLU A 51 7.89 7.75 1.36
C GLU A 51 6.46 7.24 1.05
N ILE A 52 5.87 6.44 1.93
CA ILE A 52 4.48 5.97 1.78
C ILE A 52 3.47 7.07 2.14
N ALA A 53 3.59 7.67 3.32
CA ALA A 53 2.59 8.60 3.85
C ALA A 53 2.59 9.95 3.12
N ASP A 54 3.76 10.48 2.77
CA ASP A 54 3.92 11.79 2.15
C ASP A 54 4.11 11.70 0.63
N GLY A 55 4.55 10.55 0.11
CA GLY A 55 4.72 10.30 -1.32
C GLY A 55 3.52 9.57 -1.93
N LEU A 56 3.37 8.29 -1.58
CA LEU A 56 2.40 7.39 -2.22
C LEU A 56 0.94 7.71 -1.87
N ALA A 57 0.62 7.96 -0.60
CA ALA A 57 -0.76 8.16 -0.17
C ALA A 57 -1.44 9.37 -0.86
N PRO A 58 -0.79 10.54 -1.03
CA PRO A 58 -1.34 11.63 -1.83
C PRO A 58 -1.58 11.26 -3.30
N ALA A 59 -0.70 10.45 -3.91
CA ALA A 59 -0.88 9.99 -5.29
C ALA A 59 -2.08 9.04 -5.45
N LEU A 60 -2.28 8.14 -4.48
CA LEU A 60 -3.45 7.27 -4.42
C LEU A 60 -4.76 8.08 -4.22
N ARG A 61 -4.76 9.07 -3.33
CA ARG A 61 -5.93 9.95 -3.09
C ARG A 61 -6.35 10.74 -4.32
N ARG A 62 -5.39 11.35 -5.05
CA ARG A 62 -5.68 12.06 -6.31
C ARG A 62 -6.37 11.18 -7.36
N ARG A 63 -6.18 9.86 -7.26
CA ARG A 63 -6.80 8.86 -8.14
C ARG A 63 -8.09 8.27 -7.56
N GLY A 64 -8.51 8.66 -6.37
CA GLY A 64 -9.67 8.08 -5.68
C GLY A 64 -9.45 6.65 -5.17
N LEU A 65 -8.20 6.18 -5.08
CA LEU A 65 -7.87 4.79 -4.73
C LEU A 65 -7.80 4.55 -3.22
N ILE A 66 -7.70 5.61 -2.41
CA ILE A 66 -7.81 5.55 -0.95
C ILE A 66 -8.60 6.74 -0.43
N ARG A 67 -9.17 6.61 0.76
CA ARG A 67 -9.91 7.68 1.44
C ARG A 67 -9.03 8.88 1.83
N ASP A 68 -9.66 10.05 1.91
CA ASP A 68 -9.02 11.29 2.39
C ASP A 68 -9.04 11.44 3.91
N GLY A 69 -9.92 10.71 4.60
CA GLY A 69 -10.05 10.75 6.04
C GLY A 69 -10.88 9.57 6.57
N TYR A 70 -11.13 9.56 7.87
CA TYR A 70 -11.96 8.55 8.53
C TYR A 70 -13.26 9.22 8.99
N ASN A 71 -14.40 8.69 8.53
CA ASN A 71 -15.72 9.25 8.85
C ASN A 71 -16.33 8.62 10.12
N HIS A 72 -15.75 7.54 10.63
CA HIS A 72 -16.28 6.79 11.76
C HIS A 72 -15.28 6.65 12.92
N SER A 73 -15.80 6.27 14.09
CA SER A 73 -15.01 6.21 15.33
C SER A 73 -14.32 4.87 15.56
N THR A 74 -14.85 3.78 14.98
CA THR A 74 -14.29 2.44 15.16
C THR A 74 -13.58 1.95 13.91
N PHE A 75 -12.63 1.04 14.10
CA PHE A 75 -11.94 0.40 12.98
C PHE A 75 -12.91 -0.37 12.07
N ARG A 76 -13.87 -1.11 12.66
CA ARG A 76 -14.85 -1.91 11.90
C ARG A 76 -15.69 -1.04 10.96
N GLU A 77 -16.22 0.08 11.45
CA GLU A 77 -17.05 0.98 10.65
C GLU A 77 -16.24 1.56 9.49
N ASN A 78 -15.03 2.05 9.75
CA ASN A 78 -14.17 2.56 8.70
C ASN A 78 -13.73 1.48 7.71
N LEU A 79 -13.67 0.20 8.09
CA LEU A 79 -13.28 -0.87 7.18
C LEU A 79 -14.41 -1.24 6.20
N LEU A 80 -15.67 -1.05 6.59
CA LEU A 80 -16.86 -1.43 5.82
C LEU A 80 -17.41 -0.29 4.94
N GLU A 81 -16.66 0.80 4.78
CA GLU A 81 -17.08 2.00 4.02
C GLU A 81 -16.84 1.90 2.50
N PHE A 82 -15.99 0.96 2.04
CA PHE A 82 -15.59 0.82 0.63
C PHE A 82 -16.60 0.07 -0.24
#